data_AF-S2FXA5-F1
#
_entry.id   AF-S2FXA5-F1
#
_cell.length_a   1.000
_cell.length_b   1.000
_cell.length_c   1.000
_cell.angle_alpha   90.00
_cell.angle_beta   90.00
_cell.angle_gamma   90.00
#
_symmetry.space_group_name_H-M   'P 1'
#
loop_
_entity.id
_entity.type
_entity.pdbx_description
1 polymer ?
#
loop_
_entity_poly.entity_id
_entity_poly.type
_entity_poly.pdbx_seq_one_letter_code
_entity_poly.pdbx_strand_id
1 'polypeptide(L)' 'MPNVTYTELETPLTLELDQPSVNAFNRYRAARAAYLRHEHDASIANAELFVDYQWAAFELADALQVMLDTRPA' A
#
# COMPACT_ATOMS: atom_id res chain seq x y z
N MET A 1 -9.20 -22.55 15.87
CA MET A 1 -8.74 -21.31 15.21
C MET A 1 -7.25 -21.47 14.96
N PRO A 2 -6.73 -21.29 13.73
CA PRO A 2 -5.30 -21.43 13.50
C PRO A 2 -4.56 -20.31 14.25
N ASN A 3 -3.57 -20.72 15.03
CA ASN A 3 -2.71 -19.85 15.83
C ASN A 3 -1.77 -19.15 14.85
N VAL A 4 -2.03 -17.88 14.53
CA VAL A 4 -1.11 -17.09 13.70
C VAL A 4 -0.01 -16.61 14.63
N THR A 5 1.14 -17.27 14.58
CA THR A 5 2.35 -16.83 15.27
C THR A 5 2.89 -15.60 14.55
N TYR A 6 2.83 -14.43 15.19
CA TYR A 6 3.54 -13.25 14.70
C TYR A 6 5.01 -13.43 15.07
N THR A 7 5.85 -13.73 14.08
CA THR A 7 7.30 -13.61 14.26
C THR A 7 7.60 -12.13 14.31
N GLU A 8 7.98 -11.62 15.50
CA GLU A 8 8.52 -10.27 15.60
C GLU A 8 9.75 -10.20 14.68
N LEU A 9 9.74 -9.24 13.75
CA LEU A 9 10.90 -8.95 12.92
C LEU A 9 11.99 -8.39 13.86
N GLU A 10 12.90 -9.25 14.33
CA GLU A 10 14.00 -8.85 15.24
C GLU A 10 14.95 -7.83 14.61
N THR A 11 14.94 -7.71 13.28
CA THR A 11 15.64 -6.69 12.52
C THR A 11 14.65 -5.75 11.84
N PRO A 12 14.88 -4.42 11.88
CA PRO A 12 14.12 -3.51 11.04
C PRO A 12 14.24 -3.97 9.58
N LEU A 13 13.10 -4.26 8.96
CA LEU A 13 13.04 -4.61 7.55
C LEU A 13 13.37 -3.36 6.73
N THR A 14 14.65 -3.16 6.44
CA THR A 14 15.08 -2.14 5.49
C THR A 14 14.79 -2.67 4.09
N LEU A 15 13.67 -2.23 3.51
CA LEU A 15 13.34 -2.49 2.11
C LEU A 15 13.98 -1.39 1.26
N GLU A 16 14.97 -1.76 0.45
CA GLU A 16 15.44 -0.89 -0.62
C GLU A 16 14.43 -0.94 -1.75
N LEU A 17 13.61 0.12 -1.83
CA LEU A 17 12.64 0.30 -2.90
C LEU A 17 13.30 0.99 -4.09
N ASP A 18 13.00 0.51 -5.29
CA ASP A 18 13.30 1.26 -6.49
C ASP A 18 12.42 2.54 -6.58
N GLN A 19 12.83 3.50 -7.40
CA GLN A 19 12.12 4.76 -7.53
C GLN A 19 10.63 4.58 -7.92
N PRO A 20 10.27 3.66 -8.84
CA PRO A 20 8.87 3.30 -9.10
C PRO A 20 8.09 2.88 -7.85
N SER A 21 8.63 1.97 -7.03
CA SER A 21 7.94 1.49 -5.82
C SER A 21 7.81 2.58 -4.76
N VAL A 22 8.81 3.46 -4.61
CA VAL A 22 8.71 4.64 -3.74
C VAL A 22 7.58 5.57 -4.20
N ASN A 23 7.46 5.80 -5.51
CA ASN A 23 6.42 6.65 -6.07
C ASN A 23 5.03 6.04 -5.83
N ALA A 24 4.86 4.74 -6.07
CA ALA A 24 3.61 4.03 -5.83
C ALA A 24 3.22 4.06 -4.33
N PHE A 25 4.20 3.87 -3.43
CA PHE A 25 3.98 3.97 -1.98
C PHE A 25 3.49 5.36 -1.57
N ASN A 26 4.11 6.42 -2.10
CA ASN A 26 3.71 7.79 -1.79
C ASN A 26 2.29 8.11 -2.30
N ARG A 27 1.91 7.62 -3.49
CA ARG A 27 0.53 7.76 -4.01
C ARG A 27 -0.48 7.04 -3.13
N TYR A 28 -0.20 5.78 -2.77
CA TYR A 28 -1.02 5.01 -1.84
C TYR A 28 -1.22 5.75 -0.51
N ARG A 29 -0.13 6.28 0.06
CA ARG A 29 -0.18 7.04 1.32
C ARG A 29 -1.06 8.28 1.20
N ALA A 30 -0.95 9.02 0.10
CA ALA A 30 -1.76 10.21 -0.16
C ALA A 30 -3.24 9.86 -0.36
N ALA A 31 -3.55 8.84 -1.15
CA ALA A 31 -4.92 8.39 -1.42
C ALA A 31 -5.60 7.86 -0.15
N ARG A 32 -4.88 7.07 0.66
CA ARG A 32 -5.36 6.61 1.97
C ARG A 32 -5.66 7.79 2.90
N ALA A 33 -4.77 8.77 2.99
CA ALA A 33 -4.99 9.95 3.82
C ALA A 33 -6.19 10.79 3.33
N ALA A 34 -6.41 10.87 2.02
CA ALA A 34 -7.58 11.52 1.46
C ALA A 34 -8.86 10.77 1.83
N TYR A 35 -8.93 9.46 1.59
CA TYR A 35 -10.09 8.64 1.95
C TYR A 35 -10.41 8.68 3.45
N LEU A 36 -9.41 8.53 4.34
CA LEU A 36 -9.61 8.54 5.79
C LEU A 36 -10.15 9.88 6.34
N ARG A 37 -9.87 11.00 5.67
CA ARG A 37 -10.47 12.29 6.07
C ARG A 37 -11.99 12.33 5.85
N HIS A 38 -12.51 11.45 5.00
CA HIS A 38 -13.90 11.39 4.59
C HIS A 38 -14.56 10.05 4.89
N GLU A 39 -13.92 9.15 5.68
CA GLU A 39 -14.36 7.75 5.84
C GLU A 39 -15.78 7.58 6.41
N HIS A 40 -16.29 8.59 7.10
CA HIS A 40 -17.64 8.61 7.68
C HIS A 40 -18.68 9.34 6.81
N ASP A 41 -18.28 9.88 5.66
CA ASP A 41 -19.17 10.57 4.73
C ASP A 41 -19.70 9.58 3.68
N ALA A 42 -21.02 9.38 3.61
CA ALA A 42 -21.64 8.50 2.62
C ALA A 42 -21.92 9.22 1.28
N SER A 43 -21.04 10.16 0.90
CA SER A 43 -21.16 10.93 -0.34
C SER A 43 -20.53 10.22 -1.54
N ILE A 44 -20.95 10.62 -2.75
CA ILE A 44 -20.33 10.16 -4.01
C ILE A 44 -18.84 10.50 -4.03
N ALA A 45 -18.46 11.66 -3.51
CA ALA A 45 -17.06 12.07 -3.40
C ALA A 45 -16.24 11.09 -2.53
N ASN A 46 -16.82 10.56 -1.45
CA ASN A 46 -16.13 9.54 -0.65
C ASN A 46 -16.00 8.20 -1.41
N ALA A 47 -16.98 7.83 -2.23
CA ALA A 47 -16.89 6.64 -3.08
C ALA A 47 -15.77 6.78 -4.14
N GLU A 48 -15.62 7.97 -4.75
CA GLU A 48 -14.51 8.27 -5.66
C GLU A 48 -13.16 8.18 -4.94
N LEU A 49 -13.04 8.76 -3.74
CA LEU A 49 -11.83 8.65 -2.91
C LEU A 49 -11.52 7.20 -2.52
N PHE A 50 -12.53 6.38 -2.27
CA PHE A 50 -12.35 4.96 -2.02
C PHE A 50 -11.79 4.25 -3.25
N VAL A 51 -12.33 4.52 -4.45
CA VAL A 51 -11.81 3.95 -5.70
C VAL A 51 -10.36 4.36 -5.94
N ASP A 52 -10.03 5.65 -5.76
CA ASP A 52 -8.65 6.16 -5.89
C ASP A 52 -7.71 5.46 -4.88
N TYR A 53 -8.17 5.25 -3.65
CA TYR A 53 -7.44 4.51 -2.63
C TYR A 53 -7.19 3.05 -3.05
N GLN A 54 -8.22 2.35 -3.55
CA GLN A 54 -8.08 0.97 -4.01
C GLN A 54 -7.14 0.86 -5.22
N TRP A 55 -7.24 1.80 -6.16
CA TRP A 55 -6.38 1.83 -7.34
C TRP A 55 -4.91 2.05 -6.95
N ALA A 56 -4.63 3.01 -6.05
CA ALA A 56 -3.29 3.25 -5.56
C ALA A 56 -2.72 2.05 -4.76
N ALA A 57 -3.59 1.28 -4.07
CA ALA A 57 -3.18 0.04 -3.41
C ALA A 57 -2.78 -1.05 -4.42
N PHE A 58 -3.53 -1.17 -5.52
CA PHE A 58 -3.19 -2.06 -6.62
C PHE A 58 -1.86 -1.68 -7.28
N GLU A 59 -1.65 -0.39 -7.61
CA GLU A 59 -0.39 0.10 -8.18
C GLU A 59 0.82 -0.20 -7.27
N LEU A 60 0.66 -0.06 -5.96
CA LEU A 60 1.71 -0.40 -5.01
C LEU A 60 1.99 -1.91 -4.99
N ALA A 61 0.95 -2.74 -4.98
CA ALA A 61 1.12 -4.19 -5.00
C ALA A 61 1.85 -4.66 -6.26
N ASP A 62 1.50 -4.10 -7.42
CA ASP A 62 2.14 -4.39 -8.70
C ASP A 62 3.62 -3.97 -8.70
N ALA A 63 3.93 -2.75 -8.25
CA ALA A 63 5.30 -2.27 -8.15
C ALA A 63 6.17 -3.14 -7.22
N LEU A 64 5.63 -3.53 -6.06
CA LEU A 64 6.33 -4.41 -5.13
C LEU A 64 6.51 -5.82 -5.70
N GLN A 65 5.54 -6.35 -6.45
CA GLN A 65 5.65 -7.64 -7.12
C GLN A 65 6.78 -7.62 -8.17
N VAL A 66 6.82 -6.59 -9.02
CA VAL A 66 7.90 -6.39 -10.00
C VAL A 66 9.26 -6.31 -9.32
N MET A 67 9.36 -5.59 -8.20
CA MET A 67 10.61 -5.49 -7.43
C MET A 67 11.03 -6.85 -6.86
N LEU A 68 10.10 -7.67 -6.37
CA LEU A 68 10.38 -9.01 -5.87
C LEU A 68 10.84 -9.96 -6.99
N ASP A 69 10.19 -9.90 -8.16
CA ASP A 69 10.51 -10.75 -9.31
C ASP A 69 11.86 -10.39 -9.95
N THR A 70 12.34 -9.17 -9.76
CA THR A 70 13.60 -8.67 -10.32
C THR A 70 14.79 -8.74 -9.35
N ARG A 71 14.57 -9.16 -8.10
CA ARG A 71 15.64 -9.27 -7.10
C ARG A 71 16.48 -10.54 -7.38
N PRO A 72 17.81 -10.43 -7.56
CA PRO A 72 18.65 -11.62 -7.64
C PRO A 72 18.62 -12.39 -6.31
N ALA A 73 18.61 -13.72 -6.41
CA ALA A 73 18.59 -14.66 -5.28
C ALA A 73 19.82 -14.53 -4.37
#